data_AF-A0A1A7Y588-F1
#
_entry.id   AF-A0A1A7Y588-F1
#
_cell.length_a   1.000
_cell.length_b   1.000
_cell.length_c   1.000
_cell.angle_alpha   90.00
_cell.angle_beta   90.00
_cell.angle_gamma   90.00
#
_symmetry.space_group_name_H-M   'P 1'
#
loop_
_entity.id
_entity.type
_entity.pdbx_description
1 polymer ?
#
loop_
_entity_poly.entity_id
_entity_poly.type
_entity_poly.pdbx_seq_one_letter_code
_entity_poly.pdbx_strand_id
1 'polypeptide(L)'
;MRRSRLAGLFLVGGCLIVYLLFVKHHYSTSKPDSHGHSTHTPLQSHRTKQDGYQYGIMFDAGSTGTRVHIFRFQMDNKEPKLDHETFRAIEPGLSAYADDPQQCSAGLVELLNVAQSSVPRSMWTRTPVVLKATAGLRLLPGQKADQLLDKVRMLFHESPFLSRDDSVSIMDGTDEGISAWITINFLTGGLHSNGIPTVGMLDLGGGSTQITFSPRDEKTIQDLPVDSIRSFQMFNNTHTVYTHSYLGLGLMSARLAILEGPSSTTVPRTYLTYTHDSGFSAGLSSLCASD
;
A
#
# COMPACT_ATOMS: atom_id res chain seq x y z
N MET A 1 31.43 13.33 46.34
CA MET A 1 31.08 12.82 45.00
C MET A 1 29.63 13.17 44.66
N ARG A 2 29.39 14.26 43.92
CA ARG A 2 28.01 14.71 43.55
C ARG A 2 27.94 15.37 42.16
N ARG A 3 28.88 15.04 41.27
CA ARG A 3 28.99 15.66 39.93
C ARG A 3 28.48 14.82 38.75
N SER A 4 28.12 13.54 38.93
CA SER A 4 27.73 12.67 37.79
C SER A 4 26.24 12.69 37.43
N ARG A 5 25.34 13.15 38.33
CA ARG A 5 23.89 13.21 38.05
C ARG A 5 23.46 14.45 37.26
N LEU A 6 24.26 15.51 37.29
CA LEU A 6 23.94 16.75 36.56
C LEU A 6 24.24 16.61 35.06
N ALA A 7 25.29 15.88 34.68
CA ALA A 7 25.68 15.69 33.28
C ALA A 7 24.65 14.89 32.46
N GLY A 8 23.96 13.91 33.07
CA GLY A 8 22.90 13.16 32.42
C GLY A 8 21.64 13.99 32.14
N LEU A 9 21.30 14.93 33.03
CA LEU A 9 20.18 15.85 32.85
C LEU A 9 20.41 16.86 31.72
N PHE A 10 21.66 17.31 31.52
CA PHE A 10 21.99 18.19 30.40
C PHE A 10 22.01 17.47 29.05
N LEU A 11 22.42 16.20 28.99
CA LEU A 11 22.37 15.39 27.77
C LEU A 11 20.94 15.08 27.33
N VAL A 12 20.05 14.70 28.26
CA VAL A 12 18.64 14.42 27.94
C VAL A 12 17.88 15.72 27.64
N GLY A 13 18.13 16.80 28.39
CA GLY A 13 17.53 18.11 28.14
C GLY A 13 17.97 18.72 26.79
N GLY A 14 19.24 18.56 26.42
CA GLY A 14 19.77 18.98 25.12
C GLY A 14 19.11 18.24 23.96
N CYS A 15 19.00 16.91 24.05
CA CYS A 15 18.33 16.11 23.02
C CYS A 15 16.84 16.46 22.90
N LEU A 16 16.15 16.74 24.02
CA LEU A 16 14.75 17.15 24.02
C LEU A 16 14.57 18.53 23.35
N ILE A 17 15.46 19.49 23.61
CA ILE A 17 15.41 20.82 22.99
C ILE A 17 15.69 20.71 21.48
N VAL A 18 16.67 19.92 21.05
CA VAL A 18 16.95 19.69 19.62
C VAL A 18 15.76 19.00 18.93
N TYR A 19 15.16 18.01 19.58
CA TYR A 19 13.94 17.35 19.08
C TYR A 19 12.76 18.32 18.95
N LEU A 20 12.52 19.16 19.96
CA LEU A 20 11.44 20.17 19.93
C LEU A 20 11.70 21.28 18.90
N LEU A 21 12.96 21.66 18.67
CA LEU A 21 13.33 22.59 17.61
C LEU A 21 13.17 21.97 16.22
N PHE A 22 13.52 20.69 16.05
CA PHE A 22 13.28 19.95 14.81
C PHE A 22 11.79 19.83 14.49
N VAL A 23 10.96 19.47 15.48
CA VAL A 23 9.50 19.41 15.34
C VAL A 23 8.91 20.79 15.05
N LYS A 24 9.32 21.84 15.77
CA LYS A 24 8.85 23.22 15.53
C LYS A 24 9.24 23.75 14.15
N HIS A 25 10.42 23.38 13.64
CA HIS A 25 10.87 23.76 12.31
C HIS A 25 10.07 23.03 11.22
N HIS A 26 9.80 21.73 11.38
CA HIS A 26 8.99 20.96 10.44
C HIS A 26 7.49 21.31 10.45
N TYR A 27 6.97 21.88 11.55
CA TYR A 27 5.56 22.28 11.66
C TYR A 27 5.30 23.79 11.44
N SER A 28 6.32 24.62 11.21
CA SER A 28 6.13 26.07 11.00
C SER A 28 5.94 26.50 9.53
N THR A 29 5.73 25.57 8.59
CA THR A 29 5.36 25.92 7.21
C THR A 29 3.87 25.71 6.97
N SER A 30 3.02 26.33 7.79
CA SER A 30 1.59 26.51 7.50
C SER A 30 0.97 27.57 8.41
N LYS A 31 1.17 28.85 8.06
CA LYS A 31 0.24 29.92 8.44
C LYS A 31 -0.03 30.81 7.22
N PRO A 32 -1.29 31.15 6.92
CA PRO A 32 -1.63 32.03 5.82
C PRO A 32 -1.53 33.49 6.27
N ASP A 33 -0.79 34.31 5.53
CA ASP A 33 -0.78 35.76 5.72
C ASP A 33 -2.03 36.39 5.09
N SER A 34 -2.76 37.14 5.91
CA SER A 34 -3.87 38.00 5.51
C SER A 34 -3.40 39.45 5.30
N HIS A 35 -3.79 39.98 4.14
CA HIS A 35 -4.08 41.39 3.81
C HIS A 35 -2.94 42.29 3.33
N GLY A 36 -2.95 42.53 2.02
CA GLY A 36 -2.41 43.72 1.38
C GLY A 36 -3.39 44.21 0.30
N HIS A 37 -4.02 45.37 0.55
CA HIS A 37 -4.83 46.09 -0.42
C HIS A 37 -3.90 46.67 -1.50
N SER A 38 -4.18 46.39 -2.79
CA SER A 38 -3.83 47.29 -3.88
C SER A 38 -4.75 47.06 -5.08
N THR A 39 -5.40 48.15 -5.45
CA THR A 39 -6.24 48.38 -6.62
C THR A 39 -5.47 48.22 -7.93
N HIS A 40 -5.86 47.29 -8.80
CA HIS A 40 -5.68 47.41 -10.25
C HIS A 40 -6.77 46.64 -11.03
N THR A 41 -7.24 47.32 -12.06
CA THR A 41 -8.28 47.09 -13.09
C THR A 41 -8.48 45.63 -13.58
N PRO A 42 -9.71 45.19 -13.89
CA PRO A 42 -10.00 43.78 -14.20
C PRO A 42 -9.62 43.43 -15.65
N LEU A 43 -8.56 42.64 -15.81
CA LEU A 43 -8.41 41.81 -16.99
C LEU A 43 -9.18 40.52 -16.73
N GLN A 44 -10.27 40.34 -17.48
CA GLN A 44 -10.97 39.06 -17.59
C GLN A 44 -9.99 38.02 -18.13
N SER A 45 -9.30 37.32 -17.24
CA SER A 45 -8.76 36.02 -17.58
C SER A 45 -9.93 35.05 -17.56
N HIS A 46 -10.18 34.41 -18.70
CA HIS A 46 -10.91 33.16 -18.72
C HIS A 46 -10.21 32.19 -17.76
N ARG A 47 -10.67 32.17 -16.50
CA ARG A 47 -10.52 31.02 -15.62
C ARG A 47 -11.29 29.91 -16.32
N THR A 48 -10.58 29.13 -17.14
CA THR A 48 -10.98 27.74 -17.36
C THR A 48 -11.23 27.18 -15.96
N LYS A 49 -12.49 26.82 -15.69
CA LYS A 49 -12.83 25.96 -14.56
C LYS A 49 -11.81 24.83 -14.63
N GLN A 50 -10.90 24.76 -13.67
CA GLN A 50 -10.21 23.50 -13.42
C GLN A 50 -11.36 22.54 -13.14
N ASP A 51 -11.62 21.62 -14.06
CA ASP A 51 -12.58 20.56 -13.82
C ASP A 51 -12.15 19.95 -12.48
N GLY A 52 -13.07 19.90 -11.52
CA GLY A 52 -12.79 19.53 -10.13
C GLY A 52 -12.42 18.06 -10.00
N TYR A 53 -11.50 17.56 -10.82
CA TYR A 53 -11.05 16.20 -10.88
C TYR A 53 -9.57 16.12 -10.48
N GLN A 54 -9.24 15.08 -9.74
CA GLN A 54 -7.88 14.65 -9.48
C GLN A 54 -7.69 13.22 -9.97
N TYR A 55 -6.44 12.89 -10.29
CA TYR A 55 -6.05 11.59 -10.79
C TYR A 55 -5.04 10.95 -9.85
N GLY A 56 -5.01 9.64 -9.79
CA GLY A 56 -3.97 8.86 -9.12
C GLY A 56 -3.72 7.56 -9.87
N ILE A 57 -2.46 7.17 -9.99
CA ILE A 57 -2.04 5.96 -10.71
C ILE A 57 -1.44 5.00 -9.69
N MET A 58 -2.04 3.82 -9.55
CA MET A 58 -1.57 2.76 -8.66
C MET A 58 -1.19 1.53 -9.48
N PHE A 59 0.05 1.10 -9.35
CA PHE A 59 0.53 -0.17 -9.83
C PHE A 59 0.48 -1.19 -8.70
N ASP A 60 -0.27 -2.27 -8.91
CA ASP A 60 -0.27 -3.45 -8.05
C ASP A 60 0.65 -4.50 -8.68
N ALA A 61 1.80 -4.73 -8.05
CA ALA A 61 2.75 -5.77 -8.45
C ALA A 61 2.50 -7.06 -7.66
N GLY A 62 1.50 -7.81 -8.14
CA GLY A 62 1.17 -9.14 -7.64
C GLY A 62 2.15 -10.23 -8.09
N SER A 63 2.05 -11.40 -7.47
CA SER A 63 2.90 -12.56 -7.80
C SER A 63 2.65 -13.13 -9.20
N THR A 64 1.40 -13.08 -9.69
CA THR A 64 1.01 -13.64 -10.99
C THR A 64 1.06 -12.63 -12.13
N GLY A 65 0.88 -11.35 -11.83
CA GLY A 65 0.77 -10.30 -12.82
C GLY A 65 0.92 -8.92 -12.19
N THR A 66 1.23 -7.94 -13.05
CA THR A 66 1.30 -6.53 -12.66
C THR A 66 0.11 -5.79 -13.25
N ARG A 67 -0.55 -4.96 -12.44
CA ARG A 67 -1.76 -4.22 -12.80
C ARG A 67 -1.52 -2.74 -12.64
N VAL A 68 -2.17 -1.93 -13.46
CA VAL A 68 -2.28 -0.48 -13.28
C VAL A 68 -3.75 -0.09 -13.15
N HIS A 69 -4.01 0.73 -12.15
CA HIS A 69 -5.29 1.38 -11.88
C HIS A 69 -5.08 2.88 -12.02
N ILE A 70 -5.84 3.53 -12.90
CA ILE A 70 -5.87 4.98 -13.06
C ILE A 70 -7.21 5.47 -12.55
N PHE A 71 -7.20 6.03 -11.36
CA PHE A 71 -8.39 6.57 -10.72
C PHE A 71 -8.58 8.03 -11.09
N ARG A 72 -9.82 8.39 -11.43
CA ARG A 72 -10.29 9.78 -11.56
C ARG A 72 -11.28 10.03 -10.44
N PHE A 73 -10.96 10.99 -9.57
CA PHE A 73 -11.79 11.42 -8.45
C PHE A 73 -12.40 12.77 -8.74
N GLN A 74 -13.71 12.90 -8.54
CA GLN A 74 -14.36 14.20 -8.41
C GLN A 74 -14.10 14.74 -7.00
N MET A 75 -13.46 15.90 -6.95
CA MET A 75 -13.16 16.65 -5.75
C MET A 75 -14.33 17.59 -5.44
N ASP A 76 -15.15 17.20 -4.48
CA ASP A 76 -16.14 18.10 -3.87
C ASP A 76 -15.53 18.78 -2.63
N ASN A 77 -16.14 19.86 -2.13
CA ASN A 77 -15.67 20.60 -0.94
C ASN A 77 -15.71 19.80 0.38
N LYS A 78 -16.10 18.52 0.35
CA LYS A 78 -16.19 17.65 1.53
C LYS A 78 -15.25 16.46 1.39
N GLU A 79 -15.53 15.58 0.43
CA GLU A 79 -14.89 14.28 0.28
C GLU A 79 -14.74 13.95 -1.22
N PRO A 80 -13.65 13.27 -1.62
CA PRO A 80 -13.46 12.82 -2.99
C PRO A 80 -14.41 11.67 -3.32
N LYS A 81 -14.98 11.67 -4.52
CA LYS A 81 -15.79 10.57 -5.05
C LYS A 81 -15.08 9.94 -6.23
N LEU A 82 -15.02 8.62 -6.27
CA LEU A 82 -14.52 7.92 -7.45
C LEU A 82 -15.51 8.12 -8.60
N ASP A 83 -15.04 8.74 -9.67
CA ASP A 83 -15.85 9.03 -10.85
C ASP A 83 -15.57 8.00 -11.97
N HIS A 84 -14.30 7.65 -12.18
CA HIS A 84 -13.91 6.66 -13.17
C HIS A 84 -12.62 5.93 -12.78
N GLU A 85 -12.50 4.69 -13.23
CA GLU A 85 -11.30 3.87 -13.13
C GLU A 85 -10.96 3.29 -14.50
N THR A 86 -9.71 3.50 -14.95
CA THR A 86 -9.14 2.72 -16.05
C THR A 86 -8.24 1.63 -15.47
N PHE A 87 -8.42 0.40 -15.95
CA PHE A 87 -7.70 -0.78 -15.49
C PHE A 87 -6.98 -1.49 -16.63
N ARG A 88 -5.74 -1.91 -16.40
CA ARG A 88 -4.98 -2.80 -17.31
C ARG A 88 -4.10 -3.74 -16.49
N ALA A 89 -4.00 -4.98 -16.94
CA ALA A 89 -3.15 -6.01 -16.35
C ALA A 89 -2.24 -6.65 -17.41
N ILE A 90 -1.06 -7.06 -16.98
CA ILE A 90 -0.09 -7.82 -17.77
C ILE A 90 0.44 -9.01 -16.96
N GLU A 91 0.89 -10.03 -17.66
CA GLU A 91 1.55 -11.22 -17.11
C GLU A 91 2.88 -11.45 -17.85
N PRO A 92 3.90 -12.03 -17.19
CA PRO A 92 3.93 -12.42 -15.77
C PRO A 92 4.14 -11.25 -14.80
N GLY A 93 4.02 -11.50 -13.49
CA GLY A 93 4.30 -10.54 -12.42
C GLY A 93 5.78 -10.18 -12.29
N LEU A 94 6.09 -9.13 -11.52
CA LEU A 94 7.48 -8.62 -11.38
C LEU A 94 8.48 -9.67 -10.88
N SER A 95 8.05 -10.60 -10.02
CA SER A 95 8.92 -11.65 -9.47
C SER A 95 9.45 -12.62 -10.53
N ALA A 96 8.78 -12.75 -11.68
CA ALA A 96 9.27 -13.59 -12.78
C ALA A 96 10.55 -13.05 -13.43
N TYR A 97 10.85 -11.76 -13.24
CA TYR A 97 12.03 -11.09 -13.78
C TYR A 97 13.15 -10.94 -12.75
N ALA A 98 13.10 -11.68 -11.64
CA ALA A 98 14.02 -11.52 -10.52
C ALA A 98 15.49 -11.82 -10.87
N ASP A 99 15.76 -12.58 -11.93
CA ASP A 99 17.10 -12.87 -12.44
C ASP A 99 17.59 -11.87 -13.51
N ASP A 100 16.66 -11.15 -14.17
CA ASP A 100 16.97 -10.11 -15.14
C ASP A 100 15.96 -8.95 -15.05
N PRO A 101 16.19 -8.01 -14.12
CA PRO A 101 15.29 -6.87 -13.90
C PRO A 101 15.06 -6.00 -15.14
N GLN A 102 15.93 -6.04 -16.16
CA GLN A 102 15.72 -5.22 -17.36
C GLN A 102 14.50 -5.68 -18.16
N GLN A 103 14.16 -6.97 -18.12
CA GLN A 103 13.06 -7.54 -18.89
C GLN A 103 11.69 -7.03 -18.45
N CYS A 104 11.52 -6.58 -17.19
CA CYS A 104 10.25 -6.04 -16.73
C CYS A 104 9.89 -4.68 -17.36
N SER A 105 10.87 -3.99 -17.96
CA SER A 105 10.71 -2.61 -18.47
C SER A 105 9.63 -2.49 -19.53
N ALA A 106 9.61 -3.41 -20.50
CA ALA A 106 8.69 -3.33 -21.64
C ALA A 106 7.23 -3.37 -21.16
N GLY A 107 6.90 -4.27 -20.23
CA GLY A 107 5.57 -4.36 -19.64
C GLY A 107 5.21 -3.14 -18.79
N LEU A 108 6.14 -2.64 -17.97
CA LEU A 108 5.90 -1.43 -17.17
C LEU A 108 5.68 -0.18 -18.04
N VAL A 109 6.41 -0.06 -19.15
CA VAL A 109 6.22 1.02 -20.12
C VAL A 109 4.87 0.88 -20.84
N GLU A 110 4.42 -0.33 -21.18
CA GLU A 110 3.05 -0.54 -21.70
C GLU A 110 2.00 0.02 -20.74
N LEU A 111 2.10 -0.31 -19.45
CA LEU A 111 1.18 0.18 -18.43
C LEU A 111 1.26 1.70 -18.22
N LEU A 112 2.47 2.29 -18.24
CA LEU A 112 2.66 3.75 -18.18
C LEU A 112 2.05 4.46 -19.39
N ASN A 113 2.08 3.84 -20.58
CA ASN A 113 1.44 4.39 -21.77
C ASN A 113 -0.08 4.40 -21.66
N VAL A 114 -0.68 3.41 -21.01
CA VAL A 114 -2.12 3.43 -20.66
C VAL A 114 -2.41 4.61 -19.73
N ALA A 115 -1.56 4.84 -18.72
CA ALA A 115 -1.75 6.00 -17.84
C ALA A 115 -1.63 7.34 -18.58
N GLN A 116 -0.69 7.48 -19.51
CA GLN A 116 -0.54 8.69 -20.33
C GLN A 116 -1.73 8.95 -21.25
N SER A 117 -2.38 7.90 -21.77
CA SER A 117 -3.57 8.05 -22.62
C SER A 117 -4.84 8.35 -21.81
N SER A 118 -4.92 7.87 -20.56
CA SER A 118 -6.06 8.11 -19.67
C SER A 118 -6.04 9.47 -18.98
N VAL A 119 -4.86 9.98 -18.60
CA VAL A 119 -4.74 11.23 -17.83
C VAL A 119 -4.52 12.42 -18.78
N PRO A 120 -5.29 13.53 -18.67
CA PRO A 120 -5.06 14.72 -19.47
C PRO A 120 -3.63 15.26 -19.29
N ARG A 121 -2.99 15.65 -20.39
CA ARG A 121 -1.59 16.10 -20.39
C ARG A 121 -1.28 17.23 -19.40
N SER A 122 -2.24 18.14 -19.19
CA SER A 122 -2.12 19.23 -18.22
C SER A 122 -2.06 18.79 -16.75
N MET A 123 -2.41 17.52 -16.46
CA MET A 123 -2.47 16.96 -15.11
C MET A 123 -1.29 16.03 -14.79
N TRP A 124 -0.45 15.67 -15.77
CA TRP A 124 0.60 14.66 -15.60
C TRP A 124 1.53 14.97 -14.42
N THR A 125 2.11 16.17 -14.38
CA THR A 125 3.09 16.56 -13.34
C THR A 125 2.52 16.65 -11.92
N ARG A 126 1.19 16.58 -11.76
CA ARG A 126 0.49 16.61 -10.46
C ARG A 126 -0.15 15.28 -10.10
N THR A 127 -0.17 14.32 -11.04
CA THR A 127 -0.79 13.01 -10.84
C THR A 127 0.23 12.07 -10.23
N PRO A 128 0.04 11.63 -8.97
CA PRO A 128 0.95 10.68 -8.34
C PRO A 128 0.93 9.33 -9.06
N VAL A 129 2.11 8.76 -9.26
CA VAL A 129 2.28 7.38 -9.71
C VAL A 129 2.97 6.58 -8.61
N VAL A 130 2.34 5.48 -8.19
CA VAL A 130 2.79 4.67 -7.05
C VAL A 130 2.77 3.20 -7.47
N LEU A 131 3.76 2.42 -7.04
CA LEU A 131 3.79 0.97 -7.15
C LEU A 131 3.91 0.35 -5.76
N LYS A 132 3.03 -0.60 -5.49
CA LYS A 132 3.05 -1.42 -4.29
C LYS A 132 3.16 -2.88 -4.68
N ALA A 133 4.29 -3.49 -4.32
CA ALA A 133 4.50 -4.93 -4.51
C ALA A 133 3.98 -5.72 -3.32
N THR A 134 3.39 -6.89 -3.58
CA THR A 134 2.78 -7.73 -2.55
C THR A 134 3.67 -8.94 -2.22
N ALA A 135 3.08 -10.00 -1.66
CA ALA A 135 3.79 -11.16 -1.12
C ALA A 135 4.79 -11.81 -2.10
N GLY A 136 4.54 -11.76 -3.41
CA GLY A 136 5.43 -12.35 -4.41
C GLY A 136 6.86 -11.80 -4.36
N LEU A 137 7.03 -10.50 -4.15
CA LEU A 137 8.36 -9.89 -4.03
C LEU A 137 8.95 -10.05 -2.63
N ARG A 138 8.11 -10.14 -1.57
CA ARG A 138 8.57 -10.39 -0.18
C ARG A 138 9.35 -11.70 -0.06
N LEU A 139 9.05 -12.69 -0.91
CA LEU A 139 9.63 -14.03 -0.86
C LEU A 139 10.93 -14.17 -1.69
N LEU A 140 11.35 -13.14 -2.44
CA LEU A 140 12.56 -13.21 -3.24
C LEU A 140 13.82 -13.16 -2.36
N PRO A 141 14.84 -13.99 -2.63
CA PRO A 141 16.07 -14.01 -1.84
C PRO A 141 17.01 -12.86 -2.21
N GLY A 142 17.82 -12.43 -1.24
CA GLY A 142 18.90 -11.46 -1.44
C GLY A 142 18.41 -10.08 -1.86
N GLN A 143 19.11 -9.44 -2.79
CA GLN A 143 18.81 -8.08 -3.28
C GLN A 143 17.91 -8.04 -4.53
N LYS A 144 17.36 -9.19 -4.95
CA LYS A 144 16.59 -9.28 -6.20
C LYS A 144 15.36 -8.38 -6.20
N ALA A 145 14.65 -8.32 -5.07
CA ALA A 145 13.51 -7.43 -4.91
C ALA A 145 13.92 -5.95 -5.04
N ASP A 146 15.01 -5.54 -4.38
CA ASP A 146 15.50 -4.17 -4.44
C ASP A 146 15.90 -3.76 -5.86
N GLN A 147 16.60 -4.64 -6.59
CA GLN A 147 16.99 -4.39 -7.98
C GLN A 147 15.79 -4.22 -8.91
N LEU A 148 14.73 -5.01 -8.72
CA LEU A 148 13.47 -4.84 -9.45
C LEU A 148 12.81 -3.50 -9.12
N LEU A 149 12.73 -3.14 -7.84
CA LEU A 149 12.12 -1.87 -7.41
C LEU A 149 12.93 -0.66 -7.88
N ASP A 150 14.26 -0.73 -7.90
CA ASP A 150 15.12 0.31 -8.45
C ASP A 150 14.85 0.51 -9.94
N LYS A 151 14.63 -0.58 -10.69
CA LYS A 151 14.24 -0.47 -12.10
C LYS A 151 12.89 0.23 -12.27
N VAL A 152 11.91 -0.06 -11.43
CA VAL A 152 10.62 0.63 -11.41
C VAL A 152 10.80 2.12 -11.07
N ARG A 153 11.60 2.45 -10.04
CA ARG A 153 11.87 3.84 -9.64
C ARG A 153 12.45 4.66 -10.79
N MET A 154 13.41 4.10 -11.54
CA MET A 154 13.98 4.74 -12.72
C MET A 154 12.90 5.04 -13.77
N LEU A 155 12.07 4.05 -14.11
CA LEU A 155 10.99 4.23 -15.10
C LEU A 155 9.94 5.27 -14.64
N PHE A 156 9.62 5.31 -13.35
CA PHE A 156 8.69 6.30 -12.81
C PHE A 156 9.28 7.71 -12.84
N HIS A 157 10.57 7.86 -12.53
CA HIS A 157 11.28 9.13 -12.62
C HIS A 157 11.43 9.63 -14.07
N GLU A 158 11.57 8.73 -15.04
CA GLU A 158 11.58 9.06 -16.48
C GLU A 158 10.18 9.41 -17.02
N SER A 159 9.12 8.98 -16.34
CA SER A 159 7.74 9.28 -16.71
C SER A 159 7.36 10.74 -16.41
N PRO A 160 6.32 11.30 -17.06
CA PRO A 160 5.88 12.67 -16.80
C PRO A 160 5.05 12.83 -15.51
N PHE A 161 4.82 11.74 -14.78
CA PHE A 161 3.99 11.71 -13.58
C PHE A 161 4.77 12.09 -12.31
N LEU A 162 4.05 12.47 -11.27
CA LEU A 162 4.65 12.79 -9.98
C LEU A 162 5.07 11.50 -9.26
N SER A 163 6.36 11.22 -9.23
CA SER A 163 6.95 10.14 -8.41
C SER A 163 7.76 10.73 -7.26
N ARG A 164 7.61 10.17 -6.06
CA ARG A 164 8.37 10.49 -4.85
C ARG A 164 9.23 9.28 -4.43
N ASP A 165 10.14 9.47 -3.49
CA ASP A 165 11.04 8.40 -3.03
C ASP A 165 10.29 7.18 -2.44
N ASP A 166 9.13 7.41 -1.83
CA ASP A 166 8.25 6.41 -1.23
C ASP A 166 7.20 5.83 -2.19
N SER A 167 7.22 6.24 -3.46
CA SER A 167 6.25 5.82 -4.47
C SER A 167 6.42 4.38 -4.89
N VAL A 168 7.60 3.78 -4.70
CA VAL A 168 7.87 2.39 -5.06
C VAL A 168 8.36 1.64 -3.83
N SER A 169 7.52 0.73 -3.34
CA SER A 169 7.88 -0.10 -2.18
C SER A 169 7.17 -1.45 -2.20
N ILE A 170 7.70 -2.38 -1.40
CA ILE A 170 6.94 -3.56 -1.01
C ILE A 170 5.96 -3.11 0.07
N MET A 171 4.69 -3.45 -0.10
CA MET A 171 3.66 -3.19 0.90
C MET A 171 3.84 -4.19 2.04
N ASP A 172 3.64 -3.78 3.29
CA ASP A 172 3.53 -4.72 4.40
C ASP A 172 2.17 -5.43 4.39
N GLY A 173 2.09 -6.65 4.92
CA GLY A 173 0.83 -7.41 4.93
C GLY A 173 -0.28 -6.72 5.73
N THR A 174 0.07 -6.01 6.80
CA THR A 174 -0.90 -5.23 7.58
C THR A 174 -1.38 -4.00 6.80
N ASP A 175 -0.48 -3.31 6.11
CA ASP A 175 -0.86 -2.14 5.29
C ASP A 175 -1.73 -2.54 4.08
N GLU A 176 -1.52 -3.76 3.54
CA GLU A 176 -2.37 -4.39 2.53
C GLU A 176 -3.80 -4.59 3.06
N GLY A 177 -3.94 -5.13 4.27
CA GLY A 177 -5.24 -5.28 4.94
C GLY A 177 -5.93 -3.95 5.23
N ILE A 178 -5.21 -2.96 5.75
CA ILE A 178 -5.78 -1.61 5.98
C ILE A 178 -6.24 -0.99 4.67
N SER A 179 -5.44 -1.09 3.60
CA SER A 179 -5.78 -0.52 2.29
C SER A 179 -7.04 -1.17 1.70
N ALA A 180 -7.16 -2.49 1.77
CA ALA A 180 -8.37 -3.19 1.33
C ALA A 180 -9.61 -2.80 2.16
N TRP A 181 -9.45 -2.63 3.48
CA TRP A 181 -10.52 -2.15 4.35
C TRP A 181 -10.95 -0.71 4.04
N ILE A 182 -9.99 0.17 3.76
CA ILE A 182 -10.27 1.55 3.31
C ILE A 182 -11.06 1.49 2.00
N THR A 183 -10.65 0.68 1.03
CA THR A 183 -11.33 0.55 -0.26
C THR A 183 -12.79 0.15 -0.10
N ILE A 184 -13.09 -0.91 0.65
CA ILE A 184 -14.49 -1.37 0.80
C ILE A 184 -15.34 -0.33 1.56
N ASN A 185 -14.78 0.33 2.57
CA ASN A 185 -15.51 1.34 3.35
C ASN A 185 -15.63 2.68 2.62
N PHE A 186 -14.72 3.00 1.70
CA PHE A 186 -14.86 4.11 0.77
C PHE A 186 -16.03 3.87 -0.19
N LEU A 187 -16.06 2.68 -0.81
CA LEU A 187 -17.10 2.32 -1.79
C LEU A 187 -18.49 2.13 -1.17
N THR A 188 -18.56 1.64 0.06
CA THR A 188 -19.83 1.46 0.81
C THR A 188 -20.23 2.70 1.62
N GLY A 189 -19.37 3.72 1.67
CA GLY A 189 -19.61 4.97 2.38
C GLY A 189 -19.41 4.92 3.90
N GLY A 190 -18.89 3.82 4.45
CA GLY A 190 -18.58 3.67 5.87
C GLY A 190 -17.42 4.53 6.39
N LEU A 191 -16.63 5.15 5.50
CA LEU A 191 -15.62 6.15 5.91
C LEU A 191 -16.20 7.56 6.13
N HIS A 192 -17.45 7.80 5.72
CA HIS A 192 -18.06 9.11 5.80
C HIS A 192 -18.74 9.33 7.16
N SER A 193 -18.83 10.58 7.62
CA SER A 193 -19.48 10.94 8.89
C SER A 193 -21.03 10.91 8.83
N ASN A 194 -21.61 10.09 7.98
CA ASN A 194 -23.06 10.03 7.71
C ASN A 194 -23.79 8.93 8.53
N GLY A 195 -23.09 8.27 9.45
CA GLY A 195 -23.67 7.24 10.32
C GLY A 195 -23.77 5.84 9.69
N ILE A 196 -23.22 5.64 8.48
CA ILE A 196 -23.10 4.30 7.89
C ILE A 196 -22.02 3.52 8.66
N PRO A 197 -22.34 2.36 9.24
CA PRO A 197 -21.34 1.55 9.92
C PRO A 197 -20.30 1.00 8.94
N THR A 198 -19.05 0.94 9.38
CA THR A 198 -18.00 0.26 8.60
C THR A 198 -18.23 -1.24 8.55
N VAL A 199 -17.84 -1.88 7.45
CA VAL A 199 -17.80 -3.33 7.29
C VAL A 199 -16.40 -3.88 7.55
N GLY A 200 -16.33 -5.17 7.91
CA GLY A 200 -15.07 -5.91 7.94
C GLY A 200 -14.62 -6.29 6.53
N MET A 201 -13.33 -6.56 6.40
CA MET A 201 -12.69 -6.96 5.15
C MET A 201 -11.94 -8.28 5.36
N LEU A 202 -12.12 -9.20 4.42
CA LEU A 202 -11.36 -10.44 4.28
C LEU A 202 -10.78 -10.49 2.87
N ASP A 203 -9.47 -10.70 2.78
CA ASP A 203 -8.77 -10.85 1.50
C ASP A 203 -8.02 -12.18 1.49
N LEU A 204 -8.14 -12.91 0.37
CA LEU A 204 -7.48 -14.19 0.14
C LEU A 204 -6.62 -14.09 -1.12
N GLY A 205 -5.37 -13.70 -0.92
CA GLY A 205 -4.36 -13.65 -1.97
C GLY A 205 -3.73 -15.01 -2.26
N GLY A 206 -2.75 -15.02 -3.16
CA GLY A 206 -1.99 -16.23 -3.48
C GLY A 206 -1.05 -16.68 -2.35
N GLY A 207 -0.39 -15.71 -1.68
CA GLY A 207 0.65 -15.96 -0.67
C GLY A 207 0.24 -15.66 0.78
N SER A 208 -0.84 -14.91 1.00
CA SER A 208 -1.34 -14.57 2.34
C SER A 208 -2.85 -14.41 2.34
N THR A 209 -3.42 -14.38 3.54
CA THR A 209 -4.80 -13.95 3.77
C THR A 209 -4.83 -12.86 4.84
N GLN A 210 -5.71 -11.88 4.67
CA GLN A 210 -5.80 -10.72 5.52
C GLN A 210 -7.21 -10.60 6.10
N ILE A 211 -7.27 -10.15 7.35
CA ILE A 211 -8.51 -9.76 8.02
C ILE A 211 -8.34 -8.35 8.56
N THR A 212 -9.31 -7.48 8.36
CA THR A 212 -9.29 -6.12 8.93
C THR A 212 -10.71 -5.65 9.25
N PHE A 213 -10.94 -5.13 10.46
CA PHE A 213 -12.25 -4.60 10.87
C PHE A 213 -12.11 -3.60 12.02
N SER A 214 -13.11 -2.73 12.19
CA SER A 214 -13.20 -1.87 13.37
C SER A 214 -13.78 -2.62 14.57
N PRO A 215 -13.01 -2.86 15.65
CA PRO A 215 -13.51 -3.50 16.85
C PRO A 215 -14.55 -2.62 17.54
N ARG A 216 -15.60 -3.22 18.10
CA ARG A 216 -16.71 -2.51 18.76
C ARG A 216 -16.73 -2.65 20.29
N ASP A 217 -16.13 -3.72 20.81
CA ASP A 217 -16.08 -4.00 22.25
C ASP A 217 -14.68 -3.67 22.78
N GLU A 218 -14.61 -2.86 23.84
CA GLU A 218 -13.37 -2.51 24.53
C GLU A 218 -12.63 -3.74 25.05
N LYS A 219 -13.35 -4.80 25.45
CA LYS A 219 -12.72 -6.06 25.87
C LYS A 219 -11.95 -6.73 24.73
N THR A 220 -12.53 -6.73 23.53
CA THR A 220 -11.84 -7.23 22.33
C THR A 220 -10.55 -6.46 22.09
N ILE A 221 -10.54 -5.15 22.30
CA ILE A 221 -9.32 -4.34 22.13
C ILE A 221 -8.25 -4.69 23.18
N GLN A 222 -8.65 -4.96 24.42
CA GLN A 222 -7.73 -5.29 25.53
C GLN A 222 -7.10 -6.68 25.40
N ASP A 223 -7.83 -7.65 24.84
CA ASP A 223 -7.37 -9.03 24.68
C ASP A 223 -6.50 -9.25 23.42
N LEU A 224 -6.44 -8.26 22.51
CA LEU A 224 -5.69 -8.37 21.27
C LEU A 224 -4.22 -7.95 21.43
N PRO A 225 -3.29 -8.59 20.69
CA PRO A 225 -1.92 -8.11 20.62
C PRO A 225 -1.88 -6.64 20.16
N VAL A 226 -1.15 -5.79 20.88
CA VAL A 226 -1.09 -4.33 20.62
C VAL A 226 -0.71 -4.03 19.16
N ASP A 227 0.20 -4.82 18.59
CA ASP A 227 0.69 -4.64 17.21
C ASP A 227 -0.38 -4.90 16.13
N SER A 228 -1.51 -5.53 16.49
CA SER A 228 -2.62 -5.80 15.57
C SER A 228 -3.69 -4.70 15.56
N ILE A 229 -3.58 -3.68 16.41
CA ILE A 229 -4.46 -2.51 16.41
C ILE A 229 -3.75 -1.34 15.74
N ARG A 230 -4.40 -0.72 14.75
CA ARG A 230 -3.86 0.41 13.99
C ARG A 230 -4.87 1.54 13.96
N SER A 231 -4.39 2.77 14.13
CA SER A 231 -5.19 3.99 14.05
C SER A 231 -4.66 4.92 12.96
N PHE A 232 -5.55 5.48 12.16
CA PHE A 232 -5.22 6.46 11.13
C PHE A 232 -6.36 7.47 10.97
N GLN A 233 -6.04 8.63 10.38
CA GLN A 233 -7.00 9.69 10.13
C GLN A 233 -7.42 9.70 8.66
N MET A 234 -8.73 9.71 8.39
CA MET A 234 -9.29 9.81 7.05
C MET A 234 -10.61 10.59 7.07
N PHE A 235 -10.79 11.52 6.14
CA PHE A 235 -11.97 12.40 6.04
C PHE A 235 -12.38 13.05 7.38
N ASN A 236 -11.39 13.56 8.12
CA ASN A 236 -11.54 14.16 9.46
C ASN A 236 -12.02 13.21 10.57
N ASN A 237 -12.09 11.90 10.32
CA ASN A 237 -12.38 10.88 11.33
C ASN A 237 -11.11 10.09 11.67
N THR A 238 -10.97 9.70 12.94
CA THR A 238 -9.97 8.72 13.36
C THR A 238 -10.59 7.34 13.29
N HIS A 239 -10.01 6.45 12.49
CA HIS A 239 -10.41 5.06 12.40
C HIS A 239 -9.42 4.20 13.17
N THR A 240 -9.93 3.37 14.08
CA THR A 240 -9.17 2.32 14.75
C THR A 240 -9.63 0.98 14.21
N VAL A 241 -8.68 0.17 13.73
CA VAL A 241 -8.93 -1.13 13.12
C VAL A 241 -8.05 -2.19 13.75
N TYR A 242 -8.61 -3.38 13.94
CA TYR A 242 -7.83 -4.60 14.04
C TYR A 242 -7.43 -5.04 12.64
N THR A 243 -6.20 -5.48 12.47
CA THR A 243 -5.68 -5.96 11.20
C THR A 243 -4.61 -7.03 11.40
N HIS A 244 -4.68 -8.08 10.61
CA HIS A 244 -3.69 -9.15 10.64
C HIS A 244 -3.51 -9.74 9.24
N SER A 245 -2.26 -10.12 8.94
CA SER A 245 -1.88 -10.78 7.69
C SER A 245 -1.22 -12.12 7.99
N TYR A 246 -1.86 -13.20 7.57
CA TYR A 246 -1.32 -14.55 7.71
C TYR A 246 -0.51 -14.93 6.47
N LEU A 247 0.80 -14.67 6.51
CA LEU A 247 1.72 -15.08 5.46
C LEU A 247 1.80 -16.62 5.38
N GLY A 248 1.81 -17.16 4.16
CA GLY A 248 1.79 -18.61 3.90
C GLY A 248 0.39 -19.22 3.88
N LEU A 249 -0.64 -18.50 4.34
CA LEU A 249 -2.03 -18.94 4.33
C LEU A 249 -2.85 -18.37 3.16
N GLY A 250 -2.18 -17.91 2.10
CA GLY A 250 -2.84 -17.62 0.83
C GLY A 250 -3.20 -18.89 0.06
N LEU A 251 -4.07 -18.78 -0.94
CA LEU A 251 -4.62 -19.94 -1.65
C LEU A 251 -3.55 -20.89 -2.22
N MET A 252 -2.49 -20.35 -2.83
CA MET A 252 -1.44 -21.16 -3.46
C MET A 252 -0.43 -21.67 -2.43
N SER A 253 -0.01 -20.83 -1.48
CA SER A 253 0.89 -21.25 -0.40
C SER A 253 0.27 -22.31 0.50
N ALA A 254 -1.00 -22.17 0.85
CA ALA A 254 -1.73 -23.16 1.63
C ALA A 254 -1.88 -24.47 0.86
N ARG A 255 -2.18 -24.42 -0.45
CA ARG A 255 -2.22 -25.61 -1.30
C ARG A 255 -0.88 -26.34 -1.35
N LEU A 256 0.23 -25.62 -1.51
CA LEU A 256 1.57 -26.21 -1.49
C LEU A 256 1.88 -26.84 -0.14
N ALA A 257 1.59 -26.16 0.97
CA ALA A 257 1.83 -26.69 2.30
C ALA A 257 1.01 -27.96 2.60
N ILE A 258 -0.23 -28.03 2.11
CA ILE A 258 -1.07 -29.24 2.21
C ILE A 258 -0.47 -30.39 1.38
N LEU A 259 0.02 -30.11 0.17
CA LEU A 259 0.62 -31.12 -0.71
C LEU A 259 1.99 -31.61 -0.21
N GLU A 260 2.78 -30.75 0.43
CA GLU A 260 4.09 -31.07 1.03
C GLU A 260 3.97 -31.85 2.36
N GLY A 261 2.82 -31.76 3.03
CA GLY A 261 2.56 -32.46 4.29
C GLY A 261 3.36 -31.92 5.50
N PRO A 262 3.52 -32.72 6.59
CA PRO A 262 4.11 -32.29 7.87
C PRO A 262 5.58 -31.82 7.83
N SER A 263 6.19 -31.92 6.64
CA SER A 263 7.56 -31.54 6.31
C SER A 263 7.66 -30.09 5.82
N SER A 264 6.53 -29.42 5.52
CA SER A 264 6.54 -28.04 5.02
C SER A 264 7.06 -27.06 6.08
N THR A 265 8.04 -26.25 5.72
CA THR A 265 8.60 -25.17 6.55
C THR A 265 7.86 -23.84 6.35
N THR A 266 6.93 -23.78 5.40
CA THR A 266 6.30 -22.55 4.91
C THR A 266 5.08 -22.13 5.73
N VAL A 267 4.44 -23.06 6.45
CA VAL A 267 3.24 -22.82 7.26
C VAL A 267 3.43 -23.41 8.66
N PRO A 268 3.12 -22.66 9.75
CA PRO A 268 3.23 -23.20 11.10
C PRO A 268 2.43 -24.51 11.25
N ARG A 269 3.05 -25.55 11.82
CA ARG A 269 2.46 -26.91 11.98
C ARG A 269 1.05 -26.92 12.58
N THR A 270 0.72 -25.93 13.41
CA THR A 270 -0.60 -25.76 14.03
C THR A 270 -1.75 -25.65 13.01
N TYR A 271 -1.48 -25.22 11.78
CA TYR A 271 -2.50 -25.03 10.74
C TYR A 271 -2.69 -26.25 9.82
N LEU A 272 -1.82 -27.26 9.88
CA LEU A 272 -1.81 -28.41 8.96
C LEU A 272 -2.46 -29.69 9.52
N THR A 273 -3.08 -29.63 10.69
CA THR A 273 -3.57 -30.82 11.41
C THR A 273 -4.87 -31.44 10.88
N TYR A 274 -5.54 -30.81 9.89
CA TYR A 274 -6.90 -31.20 9.47
C TYR A 274 -7.06 -31.75 8.06
N THR A 275 -6.00 -31.91 7.27
CA THR A 275 -6.09 -32.50 5.92
C THR A 275 -5.70 -33.96 5.94
N HIS A 276 -6.54 -34.81 6.54
CA HIS A 276 -6.44 -36.25 6.35
C HIS A 276 -7.84 -36.81 6.12
N ASP A 277 -8.37 -36.59 4.91
CA ASP A 277 -9.46 -37.41 4.38
C ASP A 277 -8.85 -38.32 3.31
N SER A 278 -8.87 -39.62 3.60
CA SER A 278 -8.24 -40.67 2.84
C SER A 278 -8.93 -40.86 1.49
N GLY A 279 -8.49 -40.15 0.45
CA GLY A 279 -9.05 -40.34 -0.89
C GLY A 279 -8.34 -39.68 -2.06
N PHE A 280 -7.42 -38.72 -1.84
CA PHE A 280 -6.76 -38.01 -2.94
C PHE A 280 -5.34 -38.53 -3.17
N SER A 281 -5.19 -39.53 -4.06
CA SER A 281 -3.90 -39.92 -4.62
C SER A 281 -3.54 -38.92 -5.73
N ALA A 282 -2.77 -37.89 -5.40
CA ALA A 282 -2.05 -37.12 -6.40
C ALA A 282 -0.79 -37.91 -6.77
N GLY A 283 -0.80 -38.55 -7.94
CA GLY A 283 0.35 -39.29 -8.47
C GLY A 283 1.55 -38.37 -8.70
N LEU A 284 2.46 -38.33 -7.73
CA LEU A 284 3.84 -37.88 -7.88
C LEU A 284 4.77 -39.10 -7.72
N SER A 285 4.66 -40.02 -8.68
CA SER A 285 5.60 -41.13 -8.83
C SER A 285 5.84 -41.38 -10.31
N SER A 286 6.81 -40.66 -10.90
CA SER A 286 7.67 -41.14 -12.02
C SER A 286 8.42 -39.99 -12.72
N LEU A 287 9.32 -39.28 -12.02
CA LEU A 287 10.31 -38.44 -12.74
C LEU A 287 11.68 -38.29 -12.06
N CYS A 288 12.01 -39.20 -11.13
CA CYS A 288 13.38 -39.38 -10.64
C CYS A 288 13.70 -40.88 -10.55
N ALA A 289 13.80 -41.52 -11.70
CA ALA A 289 14.55 -42.76 -11.88
C ALA A 289 14.94 -42.84 -13.36
N SER A 290 16.23 -42.65 -13.62
CA SER A 290 17.04 -43.18 -14.73
C SER A 290 18.14 -42.18 -15.13
N ASP A 291 19.36 -42.64 -14.86
CA ASP A 291 20.72 -42.20 -15.23
C ASP A 291 21.34 -40.97 -14.54
#